data_AF-A0A4R5EIU2-F1
#
_entry.id   AF-A0A4R5EIU2-F1
#
_cell.length_a   1.000
_cell.length_b   1.000
_cell.length_c   1.000
_cell.angle_alpha   90.00
_cell.angle_beta   90.00
_cell.angle_gamma   90.00
#
_symmetry.space_group_name_H-M   'P 1'
#
loop_
_entity.id
_entity.type
_entity.pdbx_description
1 polymer ?
#
loop_
_entity_poly.entity_id
_entity_poly.type
_entity_poly.pdbx_seq_one_letter_code
_entity_poly.pdbx_strand_id
1 'polypeptide(L)'
;MPEPSGRQIRADARANEDKLLAAAAAAFARDGAGATLKQIAKDAGVGIATLYRRFPTREQLVDATYRYETARLASRTPDLLDGLRADRALRAWMSEVLDYLATKHGMAETLRTLLRSDRELSSLTREQLTGAVEEFRRAGIQQGVIRDDVPSADILMALAGATLVTGSAHQRPQAERLLDLLMDGLTRADRGRRDRP
;
A
#
# COMPACT_ATOMS: atom_id res chain seq x y z
N MET A 1 11.07 38.31 13.26
CA MET A 1 10.58 37.01 12.75
C MET A 1 11.42 35.93 13.44
N PRO A 2 10.83 34.99 14.21
CA PRO A 2 11.64 33.92 14.81
C PRO A 2 12.17 33.00 13.70
N GLU A 3 13.44 32.63 13.77
CA GLU A 3 14.03 31.68 12.83
C GLU A 3 13.48 30.26 13.07
N PRO A 4 13.16 29.51 12.01
CA PRO A 4 12.60 28.17 12.14
C PRO A 4 13.60 27.23 12.83
N SER A 5 13.13 26.49 13.83
CA SER A 5 13.98 25.55 14.57
C SER A 5 14.41 24.36 13.70
N GLY A 6 15.53 23.72 14.01
CA GLY A 6 16.00 22.52 13.29
C GLY A 6 15.03 21.32 13.31
N ARG A 7 13.98 21.34 14.13
CA ARG A 7 12.87 20.36 14.08
C ARG A 7 11.85 20.70 12.99
N GLN A 8 11.54 21.98 12.80
CA GLN A 8 10.65 22.46 11.73
C GLN A 8 11.28 22.22 10.36
N ILE A 9 12.57 22.54 10.19
CA ILE A 9 13.29 22.31 8.92
C ILE A 9 13.27 20.82 8.51
N ARG A 10 13.43 19.90 9.47
CA ARG A 10 13.36 18.45 9.22
C ARG A 10 11.95 17.97 8.88
N ALA A 11 10.92 18.53 9.52
CA ALA A 11 9.53 18.23 9.20
C ALA A 11 9.17 18.71 7.78
N ASP A 12 9.59 19.93 7.41
CA ASP A 12 9.35 20.49 6.07
C ASP A 12 10.11 19.71 5.00
N ALA A 13 11.35 19.30 5.27
CA ALA A 13 12.13 18.47 4.36
C ALA A 13 11.48 17.09 4.12
N ARG A 14 10.89 16.49 5.15
CA ARG A 14 10.16 15.21 5.05
C ARG A 14 8.84 15.38 4.30
N ALA A 15 8.07 16.42 4.62
CA ALA A 15 6.82 16.72 3.92
C ALA A 15 7.05 17.01 2.41
N ASN A 16 8.16 17.65 2.07
CA ASN A 16 8.54 17.88 0.67
C ASN A 16 8.96 16.60 -0.04
N GLU A 17 9.61 15.67 0.66
CA GLU A 17 9.92 14.34 0.13
C GLU A 17 8.66 13.51 -0.07
N ASP A 18 7.74 13.49 0.91
CA ASP A 18 6.47 12.76 0.80
C ASP A 18 5.65 13.27 -0.41
N LYS A 19 5.61 14.59 -0.64
CA LYS A 19 4.98 15.17 -1.83
C LYS A 19 5.62 14.70 -3.13
N LEU A 20 6.95 14.63 -3.18
CA LEU A 20 7.68 14.15 -4.34
C LEU A 20 7.41 12.66 -4.61
N LEU A 21 7.43 11.83 -3.57
CA LEU A 21 7.17 10.40 -3.70
C LEU A 21 5.71 10.11 -4.04
N ALA A 22 4.75 10.88 -3.50
CA ALA A 22 3.35 10.81 -3.90
C ALA A 22 3.14 11.20 -5.37
N ALA A 23 3.79 12.26 -5.85
CA ALA A 23 3.74 12.65 -7.26
C ALA A 23 4.38 11.58 -8.17
N ALA A 24 5.50 10.98 -7.75
CA ALA A 24 6.14 9.88 -8.45
C ALA A 24 5.21 8.66 -8.53
N ALA A 25 4.58 8.27 -7.42
CA ALA A 25 3.61 7.18 -7.37
C ALA A 25 2.46 7.41 -8.36
N ALA A 26 1.87 8.60 -8.36
CA ALA A 26 0.79 8.95 -9.29
C ALA A 26 1.23 8.93 -10.76
N ALA A 27 2.44 9.44 -11.06
CA ALA A 27 2.98 9.42 -12.42
C ALA A 27 3.28 7.99 -12.89
N PHE A 28 3.86 7.13 -12.05
CA PHE A 28 4.08 5.73 -12.41
C PHE A 28 2.76 4.98 -12.60
N ALA A 29 1.74 5.23 -11.78
CA ALA A 29 0.42 4.62 -11.97
C ALA A 29 -0.23 4.99 -13.30
N ARG A 30 -0.08 6.25 -13.72
CA ARG A 30 -0.71 6.80 -14.94
C ARG A 30 0.06 6.46 -16.21
N ASP A 31 1.37 6.70 -16.19
CA ASP A 31 2.21 6.72 -17.40
C ASP A 31 3.18 5.52 -17.47
N GLY A 32 3.28 4.73 -16.40
CA GLY A 32 4.16 3.57 -16.30
C GLY A 32 5.61 3.85 -16.66
N ALA A 33 6.18 3.06 -17.58
CA ALA A 33 7.52 3.25 -18.09
C ALA A 33 7.71 4.62 -18.79
N GLY A 34 6.63 5.22 -19.29
CA GLY A 34 6.64 6.55 -19.93
C GLY A 34 6.71 7.73 -18.95
N ALA A 35 6.55 7.51 -17.64
CA ALA A 35 6.64 8.57 -16.64
C ALA A 35 8.03 9.24 -16.68
N THR A 36 8.10 10.55 -16.88
CA THR A 36 9.39 11.28 -16.95
C THR A 36 9.72 11.97 -15.63
N LEU A 37 11.00 11.99 -15.24
CA LEU A 37 11.46 12.69 -14.03
C LEU A 37 11.12 14.19 -14.08
N LYS A 38 11.15 14.79 -15.28
CA LYS A 38 10.76 16.19 -15.49
C LYS A 38 9.29 16.43 -15.14
N GLN A 39 8.39 15.53 -15.58
CA GLN A 39 6.97 15.64 -15.25
C GLN A 39 6.74 15.40 -13.76
N ILE A 40 7.40 14.41 -13.16
CA ILE A 40 7.31 14.12 -11.71
C ILE A 40 7.75 15.34 -10.88
N ALA A 41 8.89 15.96 -11.23
CA ALA A 41 9.37 17.16 -10.55
C ALA A 41 8.35 18.31 -10.64
N LYS A 42 7.76 18.51 -11.83
CA LYS A 42 6.71 19.51 -12.06
C LYS A 42 5.47 19.23 -11.21
N ASP A 43 4.98 17.99 -11.20
CA ASP A 43 3.79 17.56 -10.44
C ASP A 43 4.02 17.70 -8.93
N ALA A 44 5.25 17.46 -8.46
CA ALA A 44 5.66 17.65 -7.07
C ALA A 44 5.93 19.11 -6.67
N GLY A 45 5.95 20.05 -7.63
CA GLY A 45 6.31 21.44 -7.40
C GLY A 45 7.78 21.65 -7.00
N VAL A 46 8.68 20.74 -7.39
CA VAL A 46 10.12 20.82 -7.11
C VAL A 46 10.93 21.07 -8.38
N GLY A 47 12.09 21.72 -8.23
CA GLY A 47 13.04 21.87 -9.33
C GLY A 47 13.61 20.52 -9.78
N ILE A 48 13.77 20.33 -11.09
CA ILE A 48 14.34 19.08 -11.65
C ILE A 48 15.75 18.79 -11.12
N ALA A 49 16.56 19.83 -10.88
CA ALA A 49 17.87 19.68 -10.26
C ALA A 49 17.79 19.14 -8.81
N THR A 50 16.77 19.55 -8.05
CA THR A 50 16.53 19.03 -6.68
C THR A 50 16.15 17.56 -6.72
N LEU A 51 15.30 17.15 -7.68
CA LEU A 51 14.95 15.74 -7.88
C LEU A 51 16.21 14.94 -8.22
N TYR A 52 17.01 15.34 -9.20
CA TYR A 52 18.23 14.62 -9.57
C TYR A 52 19.28 14.57 -8.46
N ARG A 53 19.39 15.62 -7.63
CA ARG A 53 20.28 15.60 -6.46
C ARG A 53 19.87 14.54 -5.44
N ARG A 54 18.57 14.31 -5.29
CA ARG A 54 18.02 13.36 -4.31
C ARG A 54 17.90 11.94 -4.85
N PHE A 55 17.50 11.82 -6.11
CA PHE A 55 17.35 10.57 -6.84
C PHE A 55 18.09 10.68 -8.18
N PRO A 56 19.43 10.47 -8.17
CA PRO A 56 20.24 10.52 -9.37
C PRO A 56 19.77 9.59 -10.50
N THR A 57 19.14 8.46 -10.15
CA THR A 57 18.66 7.49 -11.14
C THR A 57 17.17 7.18 -10.98
N ARG A 58 16.54 6.68 -12.04
CA ARG A 58 15.14 6.25 -12.03
C ARG A 58 14.94 5.11 -11.04
N GLU A 59 15.89 4.19 -10.96
CA GLU A 59 15.87 3.03 -10.05
C GLU A 59 15.79 3.48 -8.59
N GLN A 60 16.57 4.50 -8.21
CA GLN A 60 16.51 5.06 -6.86
C GLN A 60 15.18 5.75 -6.57
N LEU A 61 14.59 6.44 -7.55
CA LEU A 61 13.26 7.02 -7.40
C LEU A 61 12.18 5.91 -7.28
N VAL A 62 12.29 4.83 -8.07
CA VAL A 62 11.38 3.68 -7.99
C VAL A 62 11.49 2.98 -6.64
N ASP A 63 12.70 2.72 -6.13
CA ASP A 63 12.91 2.13 -4.80
C ASP A 63 12.30 3.00 -3.69
N ALA A 64 12.61 4.30 -3.70
CA ALA A 64 12.06 5.23 -2.70
C ALA A 64 10.53 5.33 -2.77
N THR A 65 9.96 5.37 -3.98
CA THR A 65 8.51 5.42 -4.19
C THR A 65 7.84 4.12 -3.71
N TYR A 66 8.47 2.97 -3.98
CA TYR A 66 7.98 1.66 -3.51
C TYR A 66 7.97 1.56 -1.99
N ARG A 67 9.05 1.99 -1.33
CA ARG A 67 9.14 2.04 0.15
C ARG A 67 8.11 2.99 0.74
N TYR A 68 7.93 4.16 0.13
CA TYR A 68 6.93 5.15 0.53
C TYR A 68 5.50 4.59 0.46
N GLU A 69 5.09 4.01 -0.67
CA GLU A 69 3.74 3.45 -0.81
C GLU A 69 3.50 2.26 0.13
N THR A 70 4.50 1.40 0.32
CA THR A 70 4.41 0.28 1.26
C THR A 70 4.22 0.77 2.70
N ALA A 71 5.03 1.75 3.13
CA ALA A 71 4.89 2.36 4.45
C ALA A 71 3.56 3.09 4.60
N ARG A 72 3.10 3.80 3.55
CA ARG A 72 1.79 4.45 3.51
C ARG A 72 0.70 3.43 3.78
N LEU A 73 0.62 2.35 2.99
CA LEU A 73 -0.38 1.29 3.17
C LEU A 73 -0.33 0.65 4.56
N ALA A 74 0.87 0.37 5.09
CA ALA A 74 1.00 -0.21 6.43
C ALA A 74 0.50 0.74 7.53
N SER A 75 0.66 2.04 7.35
CA SER A 75 0.23 3.06 8.32
C SER A 75 -1.26 3.39 8.29
N ARG A 76 -2.04 2.85 7.34
CA ARG A 76 -3.48 3.13 7.20
C ARG A 76 -4.35 2.40 8.21
N THR A 77 -3.81 1.36 8.85
CA THR A 77 -4.59 0.49 9.73
C THR A 77 -5.27 1.23 10.89
N PRO A 78 -4.59 2.11 11.65
CA PRO A 78 -5.23 2.85 12.74
C PRO A 78 -6.38 3.74 12.24
N ASP A 79 -6.16 4.50 11.16
CA ASP A 79 -7.16 5.41 10.60
C ASP A 79 -8.43 4.66 10.18
N LEU A 80 -8.27 3.49 9.54
CA LEU A 80 -9.40 2.69 9.08
C LEU A 80 -10.14 2.02 10.24
N LEU A 81 -9.41 1.57 11.28
CA LEU A 81 -10.01 0.95 12.46
C LEU A 81 -10.72 1.95 13.38
N ASP A 82 -10.36 3.24 13.33
CA ASP A 82 -11.05 4.31 14.07
C ASP A 82 -12.45 4.59 13.47
N GLY A 83 -12.57 4.53 12.13
CA GLY A 83 -13.82 4.83 11.44
C GLY A 83 -14.71 3.64 11.10
N LEU A 84 -14.18 2.41 11.10
CA LEU A 84 -14.85 1.22 10.58
C LEU A 84 -14.72 0.01 11.51
N ARG A 85 -15.72 -0.87 11.48
CA ARG A 85 -15.57 -2.25 11.99
C ARG A 85 -14.43 -2.95 11.27
N ALA A 86 -13.72 -3.85 11.95
CA ALA A 86 -12.49 -4.45 11.45
C ALA A 86 -12.67 -5.23 10.14
N ASP A 87 -13.81 -5.90 9.94
CA ASP A 87 -14.13 -6.58 8.68
C ASP A 87 -14.21 -5.60 7.50
N ARG A 88 -14.85 -4.44 7.71
CA ARG A 88 -14.95 -3.38 6.71
C ARG A 88 -13.64 -2.61 6.53
N ALA A 89 -12.91 -2.41 7.62
CA ALA A 89 -11.60 -1.74 7.61
C ALA A 89 -10.58 -2.55 6.79
N LEU A 90 -10.49 -3.86 7.03
CA LEU A 90 -9.65 -4.76 6.25
C LEU A 90 -10.04 -4.75 4.77
N ARG A 91 -11.34 -4.82 4.47
CA ARG A 91 -11.85 -4.79 3.10
C ARG A 91 -11.50 -3.48 2.37
N ALA A 92 -11.64 -2.35 3.06
CA ALA A 92 -11.26 -1.03 2.53
C ALA A 92 -9.75 -0.96 2.28
N TRP A 93 -8.94 -1.46 3.22
CA TRP A 93 -7.49 -1.56 3.06
C TRP A 93 -7.10 -2.42 1.85
N MET A 94 -7.76 -3.55 1.62
CA MET A 94 -7.52 -4.38 0.43
C MET A 94 -7.84 -3.63 -0.88
N SER A 95 -8.86 -2.74 -0.91
CA SER A 95 -9.09 -1.85 -2.05
C SER A 95 -7.97 -0.84 -2.23
N GLU A 96 -7.43 -0.26 -1.16
CA GLU A 96 -6.26 0.62 -1.26
C GLU A 96 -5.03 -0.12 -1.81
N VAL A 97 -4.87 -1.42 -1.49
CA VAL A 97 -3.85 -2.28 -2.10
C VAL A 97 -4.09 -2.46 -3.60
N LEU A 98 -5.33 -2.60 -4.06
CA LEU A 98 -5.65 -2.62 -5.51
C LEU A 98 -5.25 -1.33 -6.21
N ASP A 99 -5.51 -0.18 -5.59
CA ASP A 99 -5.08 1.12 -6.14
C ASP A 99 -3.55 1.21 -6.26
N TYR A 100 -2.85 0.76 -5.23
CA TYR A 100 -1.38 0.69 -5.24
C TYR A 100 -0.82 -0.22 -6.33
N LEU A 101 -1.52 -1.31 -6.68
CA LEU A 101 -1.05 -2.24 -7.70
C LEU A 101 -0.99 -1.62 -9.10
N ALA A 102 -1.84 -0.64 -9.40
CA ALA A 102 -1.71 0.15 -10.62
C ALA A 102 -0.36 0.88 -10.67
N THR A 103 0.03 1.52 -9.57
CA THR A 103 1.35 2.14 -9.39
C THR A 103 2.48 1.11 -9.56
N LYS A 104 2.35 -0.04 -8.89
CA LYS A 104 3.34 -1.13 -8.95
C LYS A 104 3.52 -1.66 -10.38
N HIS A 105 2.44 -1.77 -11.16
CA HIS A 105 2.50 -2.18 -12.56
C HIS A 105 3.31 -1.20 -13.41
N GLY A 106 3.13 0.09 -13.20
CA GLY A 106 3.92 1.12 -13.87
C GLY A 106 5.43 1.08 -13.57
N MET A 107 5.79 0.56 -12.39
CA MET A 107 7.17 0.37 -11.96
C MET A 107 7.73 -1.04 -12.26
N ALA A 108 6.91 -1.94 -12.83
CA ALA A 108 7.12 -3.38 -12.66
C ALA A 108 8.40 -3.94 -13.28
N GLU A 109 8.96 -3.34 -14.33
CA GLU A 109 10.24 -3.80 -14.89
C GLU A 109 11.39 -3.52 -13.91
N THR A 110 11.58 -2.25 -13.56
CA THR A 110 12.60 -1.79 -12.60
C THR A 110 12.42 -2.45 -11.23
N LEU A 111 11.18 -2.48 -10.72
CA LEU A 111 10.88 -3.03 -9.41
C LEU A 111 11.12 -4.53 -9.32
N ARG A 112 10.83 -5.30 -10.38
CA ARG A 112 11.16 -6.74 -10.40
C ARG A 112 12.65 -6.98 -10.29
N THR A 113 13.48 -6.15 -10.93
CA THR A 113 14.93 -6.26 -10.82
C THR A 113 15.39 -5.94 -9.40
N LEU A 114 14.92 -4.83 -8.84
CA LEU A 114 15.23 -4.42 -7.46
C LEU A 114 14.85 -5.49 -6.43
N LEU A 115 13.62 -6.02 -6.50
CA LEU A 115 13.14 -7.04 -5.55
C LEU A 115 13.86 -8.40 -5.68
N ARG A 116 14.45 -8.70 -6.84
CA ARG A 116 15.29 -9.91 -6.99
C ARG A 116 16.70 -9.72 -6.41
N SER A 117 17.25 -8.51 -6.51
CA SER A 117 18.59 -8.20 -6.03
C SER A 117 18.65 -7.83 -4.54
N ASP A 118 17.60 -7.23 -4.00
CA ASP A 118 17.53 -6.74 -2.62
C ASP A 118 16.56 -7.59 -1.78
N ARG A 119 17.12 -8.59 -1.10
CA ARG A 119 16.34 -9.48 -0.22
C ARG A 119 15.78 -8.75 0.99
N GLU A 120 16.51 -7.78 1.55
CA GLU A 120 16.08 -7.02 2.73
C GLU A 120 14.84 -6.16 2.42
N LEU A 121 14.83 -5.51 1.26
CA LEU A 121 13.65 -4.76 0.79
C LEU A 121 12.42 -5.66 0.68
N SER A 122 12.58 -6.84 0.08
CA SER A 122 11.47 -7.78 -0.07
C SER A 122 10.96 -8.33 1.28
N SER A 123 11.86 -8.63 2.22
CA SER A 123 11.48 -9.13 3.55
C SER A 123 10.80 -8.04 4.38
N LEU A 124 11.35 -6.82 4.37
CA LEU A 124 10.78 -5.69 5.10
C LEU A 124 9.38 -5.33 4.59
N THR A 125 9.19 -5.33 3.27
CA THR A 125 7.87 -5.08 2.67
C THR A 125 6.86 -6.13 3.12
N ARG A 126 7.25 -7.42 3.10
CA ARG A 126 6.39 -8.51 3.56
C ARG A 126 6.04 -8.36 5.04
N GLU A 127 7.03 -8.04 5.88
CA GLU A 127 6.84 -7.83 7.31
C GLU A 127 5.85 -6.69 7.59
N GLN A 128 6.05 -5.52 6.97
CA GLN A 128 5.19 -4.35 7.13
C GLN A 128 3.73 -4.64 6.75
N LEU A 129 3.50 -5.26 5.58
CA LEU A 129 2.16 -5.57 5.12
C LEU A 129 1.52 -6.69 5.95
N THR A 130 2.30 -7.67 6.42
CA THR A 130 1.78 -8.72 7.32
C THR A 130 1.39 -8.13 8.67
N GLY A 131 2.18 -7.18 9.19
CA GLY A 131 1.88 -6.44 10.41
C GLY A 131 0.56 -5.68 10.30
N ALA A 132 0.34 -4.97 9.19
CA ALA A 132 -0.92 -4.27 8.94
C ALA A 132 -2.13 -5.22 8.94
N VAL A 133 -2.02 -6.37 8.27
CA VAL A 133 -3.08 -7.40 8.28
C VAL A 133 -3.31 -7.96 9.69
N GLU A 134 -2.26 -8.17 10.47
CA GLU A 134 -2.37 -8.66 11.85
C GLU A 134 -3.13 -7.70 12.75
N GLU A 135 -2.95 -6.39 12.57
CA GLU A 135 -3.72 -5.40 13.33
C GLU A 135 -5.21 -5.48 13.03
N PHE A 136 -5.60 -5.55 11.75
CA PHE A 136 -7.01 -5.76 11.36
C PHE A 136 -7.55 -7.09 11.88
N ARG A 137 -6.77 -8.17 11.76
CA ARG A 137 -7.16 -9.52 12.20
C ARG A 137 -7.40 -9.53 13.70
N ARG A 138 -6.49 -8.99 14.50
CA ARG A 138 -6.61 -8.89 15.95
C ARG A 138 -7.84 -8.09 16.38
N ALA A 139 -8.08 -6.92 15.75
CA ALA A 139 -9.28 -6.14 16.01
C ALA A 139 -10.56 -6.91 15.65
N GLY A 140 -10.56 -7.62 14.52
CA GLY A 140 -11.71 -8.40 14.07
C GLY A 140 -12.00 -9.62 14.93
N ILE A 141 -10.98 -10.26 15.49
CA ILE A 141 -11.14 -11.34 16.47
C ILE A 141 -11.75 -10.81 17.76
N GLN A 142 -11.25 -9.67 18.27
CA GLN A 142 -11.80 -9.02 19.46
C GLN A 142 -13.27 -8.59 19.27
N GLN A 143 -13.62 -8.14 18.07
CA GLN A 143 -14.99 -7.79 17.69
C GLN A 143 -15.87 -9.00 17.36
N GLY A 144 -15.31 -10.22 17.27
CA GLY A 144 -16.03 -11.43 16.90
C GLY A 144 -16.48 -11.49 15.43
N VAL A 145 -15.92 -10.66 14.56
CA VAL A 145 -16.32 -10.53 13.15
C VAL A 145 -15.38 -11.24 12.17
N ILE A 146 -14.15 -11.54 12.59
CA ILE A 146 -13.15 -12.31 11.82
C ILE A 146 -12.83 -13.63 12.55
N ARG A 147 -12.63 -14.70 11.78
CA ARG A 147 -12.15 -16.01 12.29
C ARG A 147 -10.69 -15.95 12.77
N ASP A 148 -10.35 -16.75 13.76
CA ASP A 148 -9.06 -16.70 14.46
C ASP A 148 -8.06 -17.78 14.02
N ASP A 149 -8.49 -18.73 13.20
CA ASP A 149 -7.72 -19.88 12.73
C ASP A 149 -6.96 -19.65 11.42
N VAL A 150 -7.04 -18.45 10.83
CA VAL A 150 -6.27 -18.09 9.62
C VAL A 150 -5.13 -17.12 9.99
N PRO A 151 -3.86 -17.49 9.75
CA PRO A 151 -2.72 -16.61 9.97
C PRO A 151 -2.71 -15.39 9.06
N SER A 152 -2.24 -14.24 9.55
CA SER A 152 -2.13 -13.00 8.77
C SER A 152 -1.23 -13.12 7.54
N ALA A 153 -0.20 -13.95 7.61
CA ALA A 153 0.65 -14.25 6.46
C ALA A 153 -0.12 -14.92 5.32
N ASP A 154 -1.06 -15.81 5.62
CA ASP A 154 -1.87 -16.52 4.63
C ASP A 154 -2.91 -15.59 4.01
N ILE A 155 -3.50 -14.70 4.81
CA ILE A 155 -4.40 -13.63 4.32
C ILE A 155 -3.65 -12.73 3.33
N LEU A 156 -2.45 -12.30 3.68
CA LEU A 156 -1.61 -11.49 2.78
C LEU A 156 -1.24 -12.26 1.51
N MET A 157 -0.91 -13.55 1.61
CA MET A 157 -0.61 -14.39 0.44
C MET A 157 -1.84 -14.58 -0.46
N ALA A 158 -3.03 -14.77 0.10
CA ALA A 158 -4.27 -14.88 -0.67
C ALA A 158 -4.55 -13.57 -1.43
N LEU A 159 -4.38 -12.42 -0.77
CA LEU A 159 -4.46 -11.11 -1.41
C LEU A 159 -3.43 -10.95 -2.54
N ALA A 160 -2.17 -11.33 -2.29
CA ALA A 160 -1.11 -11.30 -3.30
C ALA A 160 -1.42 -12.20 -4.50
N GLY A 161 -2.01 -13.38 -4.27
CA GLY A 161 -2.43 -14.32 -5.31
C GLY A 161 -3.56 -13.76 -6.18
N ALA A 162 -4.62 -13.23 -5.55
CA ALA A 162 -5.74 -12.61 -6.25
C ALA A 162 -5.26 -11.44 -7.13
N THR A 163 -4.37 -10.62 -6.59
CA THR A 163 -3.86 -9.43 -7.27
C THR A 163 -2.86 -9.74 -8.37
N LEU A 164 -2.11 -10.84 -8.27
CA LEU A 164 -1.22 -11.32 -9.33
C LEU A 164 -2.00 -11.67 -10.61
N VAL A 165 -3.18 -12.26 -10.48
CA VAL A 165 -3.99 -12.74 -11.62
C VAL A 165 -4.97 -11.70 -12.17
N THR A 166 -5.26 -10.64 -11.40
CA THR A 166 -6.16 -9.55 -11.79
C THR A 166 -5.45 -8.19 -11.95
N GLY A 167 -4.15 -8.19 -12.22
CA GLY A 167 -3.32 -6.99 -12.19
C GLY A 167 -3.62 -5.93 -13.27
N SER A 168 -4.38 -6.27 -14.32
CA SER A 168 -4.75 -5.29 -15.35
C SER A 168 -5.94 -4.42 -14.94
N ALA A 169 -5.98 -3.15 -15.37
CA ALA A 169 -7.06 -2.23 -15.05
C ALA A 169 -8.45 -2.76 -15.44
N HIS A 170 -8.56 -3.50 -16.55
CA HIS A 170 -9.81 -4.12 -17.00
C HIS A 170 -10.29 -5.26 -16.09
N GLN A 171 -9.41 -5.86 -15.30
CA GLN A 171 -9.73 -6.93 -14.36
C GLN A 171 -10.08 -6.41 -12.97
N ARG A 172 -10.07 -5.09 -12.73
CA ARG A 172 -10.42 -4.53 -11.42
C ARG A 172 -11.78 -5.04 -10.89
N PRO A 173 -12.87 -5.10 -11.68
CA PRO A 173 -14.12 -5.68 -11.18
C PRO A 173 -13.99 -7.15 -10.76
N GLN A 174 -13.11 -7.92 -11.40
CA GLN A 174 -12.82 -9.30 -11.00
C GLN A 174 -12.00 -9.33 -9.71
N ALA A 175 -11.01 -8.44 -9.57
CA ALA A 175 -10.21 -8.29 -8.36
C ALA A 175 -11.12 -8.02 -7.15
N GLU A 176 -12.01 -7.04 -7.25
CA GLU A 176 -12.96 -6.69 -6.17
C GLU A 176 -13.81 -7.89 -5.76
N ARG A 177 -14.35 -8.67 -6.72
CA ARG A 177 -15.11 -9.90 -6.40
C ARG A 177 -14.28 -10.99 -5.72
N LEU A 178 -13.00 -11.13 -6.08
CA LEU A 178 -12.11 -12.08 -5.41
C LEU A 178 -11.78 -11.65 -3.97
N LEU A 179 -11.66 -10.33 -3.73
CA LEU A 179 -11.50 -9.79 -2.39
C LEU A 179 -12.77 -9.99 -1.55
N ASP A 180 -13.95 -9.80 -2.13
CA ASP A 180 -15.21 -10.07 -1.46
C ASP A 180 -15.31 -11.56 -1.07
N LEU A 181 -14.95 -12.47 -1.97
CA LEU A 181 -14.88 -13.91 -1.68
C LEU A 181 -13.89 -14.25 -0.55
N LEU A 182 -12.72 -13.60 -0.54
CA LEU A 182 -11.74 -13.74 0.54
C LEU A 182 -12.34 -13.26 1.88
N MET A 183 -13.02 -12.11 1.88
CA MET A 183 -13.67 -11.57 3.06
C MET A 183 -14.82 -12.45 3.55
N ASP A 184 -15.62 -13.03 2.67
CA ASP A 184 -16.66 -13.99 3.02
C ASP A 184 -16.07 -15.24 3.72
N GLY A 185 -14.89 -15.68 3.29
CA GLY A 185 -14.16 -16.79 3.91
C GLY A 185 -13.53 -16.46 5.27
N LEU A 186 -13.22 -15.18 5.52
CA LEU A 186 -12.61 -14.68 6.75
C LEU A 186 -13.63 -14.23 7.78
N THR A 187 -14.77 -13.71 7.33
CA THR A 187 -15.82 -13.23 8.23
C THR A 187 -16.53 -14.40 8.87
N ARG A 188 -16.87 -14.25 10.15
CA ARG A 188 -17.77 -15.19 10.79
C ARG A 188 -19.15 -14.96 10.20
N ALA A 189 -19.67 -15.95 9.47
CA ALA A 189 -21.10 -15.96 9.15
C ALA A 189 -21.86 -15.80 10.46
N ASP A 190 -22.84 -14.88 10.47
CA ASP A 190 -23.69 -14.59 11.60
C ASP A 190 -24.59 -15.81 11.87
N ARG A 191 -24.02 -16.90 12.41
CA ARG A 191 -24.71 -18.16 12.71
C ARG A 191 -25.62 -18.02 13.96
N GLY A 192 -25.89 -16.80 14.41
CA GLY A 192 -26.62 -16.48 15.63
C GLY A 192 -28.02 -15.89 15.40
N ARG A 193 -28.88 -16.50 14.57
CA ARG A 193 -30.33 -16.23 14.63
C ARG A 193 -31.26 -17.33 14.13
N ARG A 194 -30.77 -18.57 13.96
CA ARG A 194 -31.59 -19.71 13.50
C ARG A 194 -31.72 -20.89 14.46
N ASP A 195 -31.27 -20.74 15.71
CA ASP A 195 -31.61 -21.70 16.76
C ASP A 195 -32.09 -20.94 18.01
N ARG A 196 -33.40 -20.74 18.09
CA ARG A 196 -34.11 -20.78 19.37
C ARG A 196 -35.24 -21.79 19.22
N PRO A 197 -35.46 -22.64 20.25
CA PRO A 197 -36.20 -23.89 20.18
C PRO A 197 -37.67 -23.71 19.79
#